data_AF-A0A368X2Z5-F1
#
_entry.id   AF-A0A368X2Z5-F1
#
_cell.length_a   1.000
_cell.length_b   1.000
_cell.length_c   1.000
_cell.angle_alpha   90.00
_cell.angle_beta   90.00
_cell.angle_gamma   90.00
#
_symmetry.space_group_name_H-M   'P 1'
#
loop_
_entity.id
_entity.type
_entity.pdbx_description
1 polymer ?
#
loop_
_entity_poly.entity_id
_entity_poly.type
_entity_poly.pdbx_seq_one_letter_code
_entity_poly.pdbx_strand_id
1 'polypeptide(L)'
;MDSQLKKAIINHNQKEIKEYLKELETDNSFSLASLIEDLIPLMLMECSLRYGSFHFVKMSLFLRELSQKNYFSRESELEIARVVVLGLSERHFINLEADSSGYKEKSVNQRTYTKLGEEINNGNSHNAFYYALGILEKQLLVVE
;
A
#
# COMPACT_ATOMS: atom_id res chain seq x y z
N MET A 1 -4.27 2.34 4.86
CA MET A 1 -3.96 2.09 3.44
C MET A 1 -5.28 1.84 2.68
N ASP A 2 -6.23 2.76 2.80
CA ASP A 2 -7.65 2.43 2.56
C ASP A 2 -8.42 3.44 1.69
N SER A 3 -7.71 4.29 0.91
CA SER A 3 -8.40 5.10 -0.10
C SER A 3 -8.67 4.23 -1.34
N GLN A 4 -9.88 4.35 -1.91
CA GLN A 4 -10.28 3.66 -3.14
C GLN A 4 -9.29 3.94 -4.28
N LEU A 5 -8.82 5.19 -4.36
CA LEU A 5 -7.79 5.61 -5.32
C LEU A 5 -6.50 4.79 -5.23
N LYS A 6 -5.96 4.56 -4.03
CA LYS A 6 -4.73 3.76 -3.86
C LYS A 6 -4.90 2.35 -4.40
N LYS A 7 -6.04 1.71 -4.12
CA LYS A 7 -6.37 0.38 -4.64
C LYS A 7 -6.48 0.39 -6.16
N ALA A 8 -7.15 1.40 -6.72
CA ALA A 8 -7.26 1.58 -8.16
C ALA A 8 -5.89 1.74 -8.83
N ILE A 9 -4.98 2.50 -8.23
CA ILE A 9 -3.61 2.71 -8.72
C ILE A 9 -2.80 1.41 -8.68
N ILE A 10 -2.79 0.70 -7.53
CA ILE A 10 -2.06 -0.57 -7.38
C ILE A 10 -2.55 -1.62 -8.39
N ASN A 11 -3.86 -1.70 -8.59
CA ASN A 11 -4.49 -2.68 -9.48
C ASN A 11 -4.53 -2.23 -10.96
N HIS A 12 -3.91 -1.08 -11.29
CA HIS A 12 -3.95 -0.48 -12.62
C HIS A 12 -5.38 -0.30 -13.19
N ASN A 13 -6.37 -0.02 -12.33
CA ASN A 13 -7.76 0.17 -12.72
C ASN A 13 -7.99 1.55 -13.33
N GLN A 14 -7.71 1.67 -14.63
CA GLN A 14 -7.78 2.92 -15.38
C GLN A 14 -9.18 3.55 -15.42
N LYS A 15 -10.24 2.75 -15.27
CA LYS A 15 -11.61 3.27 -15.26
C LYS A 15 -11.87 4.07 -13.98
N GLU A 16 -11.57 3.47 -12.83
CA GLU A 16 -11.78 4.06 -11.51
C GLU A 16 -10.87 5.29 -11.30
N ILE A 17 -9.64 5.26 -11.84
CA ILE A 17 -8.75 6.43 -11.85
C ILE A 17 -9.36 7.61 -12.64
N LYS A 18 -9.93 7.35 -13.82
CA LYS A 18 -10.56 8.39 -14.64
C LYS A 18 -11.81 8.96 -13.98
N GLU A 19 -12.61 8.10 -13.34
CA GLU A 19 -13.80 8.50 -12.58
C GLU A 19 -13.39 9.41 -11.42
N TYR A 20 -12.41 9.01 -10.63
CA TYR A 20 -11.86 9.82 -9.54
C TYR A 20 -11.36 11.19 -10.03
N LEU A 21 -10.56 11.24 -11.09
CA LEU A 21 -10.05 12.50 -11.64
C LEU A 21 -11.17 13.43 -12.13
N LYS A 22 -12.28 12.86 -12.62
CA LYS A 22 -13.46 13.64 -13.03
C LYS A 22 -14.22 14.17 -11.83
N GLU A 23 -14.33 13.40 -10.75
CA GLU A 23 -14.96 13.85 -9.50
C GLU A 23 -14.24 15.05 -8.89
N LEU A 24 -12.89 15.07 -8.98
CA LEU A 24 -12.08 16.21 -8.54
C LEU A 24 -12.48 17.52 -9.23
N GLU A 25 -12.95 17.51 -10.48
CA GLU A 25 -13.36 18.73 -11.19
C GLU A 25 -14.50 19.47 -10.47
N THR A 26 -15.35 18.73 -9.76
CA THR A 26 -16.51 19.26 -9.01
C THR A 26 -16.31 19.36 -7.51
N ASP A 27 -15.24 18.77 -6.96
CA ASP A 27 -14.98 18.78 -5.53
C ASP A 27 -14.28 20.08 -5.09
N ASN A 28 -15.06 21.02 -4.59
CA ASN A 28 -14.53 22.32 -4.11
C ASN A 28 -13.60 22.19 -2.89
N SER A 29 -13.56 21.04 -2.22
CA SER A 29 -12.67 20.79 -1.08
C SER A 29 -11.32 20.19 -1.47
N PHE A 30 -11.16 19.75 -2.72
CA PHE A 30 -9.92 19.20 -3.23
C PHE A 30 -8.80 20.26 -3.19
N SER A 31 -7.60 19.82 -2.81
CA SER A 31 -6.35 20.54 -3.01
C SER A 31 -5.29 19.56 -3.49
N LEU A 32 -4.37 20.01 -4.32
CA LEU A 32 -3.27 19.14 -4.76
C LEU A 32 -2.46 18.62 -3.56
N ALA A 33 -2.29 19.46 -2.53
CA ALA A 33 -1.58 19.10 -1.31
C ALA A 33 -2.20 17.88 -0.61
N SER A 34 -3.53 17.87 -0.41
CA SER A 34 -4.21 16.77 0.28
C SER A 34 -4.15 15.45 -0.50
N LEU A 35 -4.22 15.51 -1.83
CA LEU A 35 -4.05 14.33 -2.68
C LEU A 35 -2.63 13.75 -2.58
N ILE A 36 -1.61 14.61 -2.65
CA ILE A 36 -0.22 14.15 -2.55
C ILE A 36 0.04 13.56 -1.16
N GLU A 37 -0.47 14.18 -0.09
CA GLU A 37 -0.38 13.63 1.27
C GLU A 37 -1.03 12.25 1.38
N ASP A 38 -2.21 12.06 0.78
CA ASP A 38 -2.83 10.73 0.73
C ASP A 38 -1.91 9.75 -0.01
N LEU A 39 -1.35 10.11 -1.17
CA LEU A 39 -0.59 9.20 -2.02
C LEU A 39 0.86 8.94 -1.56
N ILE A 40 1.45 9.73 -0.67
CA ILE A 40 2.85 9.58 -0.20
C ILE A 40 3.17 8.13 0.22
N PRO A 41 2.38 7.46 1.09
CA PRO A 41 2.68 6.08 1.48
C PRO A 41 2.77 5.13 0.28
N LEU A 42 1.89 5.32 -0.72
CA LEU A 42 1.91 4.51 -1.93
C LEU A 42 3.14 4.82 -2.80
N MET A 43 3.49 6.10 -2.94
CA MET A 43 4.70 6.53 -3.67
C MET A 43 5.98 5.95 -3.05
N LEU A 44 6.04 5.81 -1.72
CA LEU A 44 7.17 5.22 -1.00
C LEU A 44 7.23 3.69 -1.09
N MET A 45 6.08 3.03 -1.32
CA MET A 45 5.98 1.58 -1.54
C MET A 45 6.34 1.15 -2.98
N GLU A 46 6.63 2.10 -3.87
CA GLU A 46 7.24 1.81 -5.17
C GLU A 46 8.70 1.37 -4.94
N CYS A 47 8.86 0.12 -4.50
CA CYS A 47 10.13 -0.43 -4.05
C CYS A 47 11.01 -0.93 -5.20
N SER A 48 10.74 -0.55 -6.44
CA SER A 48 11.75 -0.61 -7.50
C SER A 48 12.44 0.74 -7.61
N LEU A 49 13.14 1.19 -6.54
CA LEU A 49 13.96 2.41 -6.42
C LEU A 49 15.08 2.52 -7.49
N ARG A 50 14.74 2.32 -8.77
CA ARG A 50 15.46 2.84 -9.90
C ARG A 50 15.39 4.35 -9.77
N TYR A 51 16.46 5.02 -10.16
CA TYR A 51 16.68 6.47 -10.00
C TYR A 51 15.45 7.35 -10.30
N GLY A 52 14.61 6.96 -11.27
CA GLY A 52 13.39 7.68 -11.66
C GLY A 52 12.26 7.71 -10.62
N SER A 53 12.18 6.76 -9.69
CA SER A 53 11.11 6.72 -8.68
C SER A 53 11.31 7.76 -7.59
N PHE A 54 12.55 7.95 -7.12
CA PHE A 54 12.87 8.96 -6.12
C PHE A 54 12.62 10.39 -6.64
N HIS A 55 12.88 10.64 -7.93
CA HIS A 55 12.63 11.93 -8.57
C HIS A 55 11.14 12.27 -8.55
N PHE A 56 10.29 11.30 -8.85
CA PHE A 56 8.85 11.50 -8.84
C PHE A 56 8.32 11.83 -7.44
N VAL A 57 8.79 11.13 -6.40
CA VAL A 57 8.43 11.46 -5.01
C VAL A 57 8.88 12.87 -4.67
N LYS A 58 10.13 13.23 -4.98
CA LYS A 58 10.67 14.57 -4.70
C LYS A 58 9.88 15.67 -5.42
N MET A 59 9.57 15.48 -6.70
CA MET A 59 8.77 16.44 -7.47
C MET A 59 7.36 16.56 -6.91
N SER A 60 6.73 15.45 -6.52
CA SER A 60 5.41 15.47 -5.88
C SER A 60 5.44 16.25 -4.56
N LEU A 61 6.44 16.03 -3.72
CA LEU A 61 6.60 16.79 -2.47
C LEU A 61 6.82 18.29 -2.70
N PHE A 62 7.58 18.65 -3.74
CA PHE A 62 7.76 20.04 -4.13
C PHE A 62 6.44 20.68 -4.60
N LEU A 63 5.69 19.98 -5.44
CA LEU A 63 4.36 20.44 -5.91
C LEU A 63 3.37 20.58 -4.75
N ARG A 64 3.40 19.68 -3.76
CA ARG A 64 2.63 19.80 -2.52
C ARG A 64 2.96 21.10 -1.78
N GLU A 65 4.24 21.42 -1.61
CA GLU A 65 4.66 22.65 -0.94
C GLU A 65 4.17 23.91 -1.68
N LEU A 66 4.22 23.90 -3.01
CA LEU A 66 3.71 25.00 -3.83
C LEU A 66 2.19 25.16 -3.73
N SER A 67 1.46 24.03 -3.71
CA SER A 67 0.00 24.00 -3.48
C SER A 67 -0.36 24.55 -2.09
N GLN A 68 0.33 24.13 -1.03
CA GLN A 68 0.13 24.64 0.34
C GLN A 68 0.37 26.16 0.45
N LYS A 69 1.25 26.71 -0.38
CA LYS A 69 1.53 28.15 -0.48
C LYS A 69 0.55 28.90 -1.40
N ASN A 70 -0.47 28.22 -1.93
CA ASN A 70 -1.47 28.76 -2.86
C ASN A 70 -0.85 29.37 -4.15
N TYR A 71 0.24 28.79 -4.65
CA TYR A 71 0.86 29.23 -5.91
C TYR A 71 0.15 28.74 -7.17
N PHE A 72 -0.75 27.77 -7.06
CA PHE A 72 -1.48 27.21 -8.18
C PHE A 72 -2.92 27.72 -8.22
N SER A 73 -3.42 27.95 -9.43
CA SER A 73 -4.87 28.08 -9.64
C SER A 73 -5.52 26.71 -9.50
N ARG A 74 -6.84 26.70 -9.29
CA ARG A 74 -7.63 25.47 -9.26
C ARG A 74 -7.41 24.59 -10.50
N GLU A 75 -7.44 25.20 -11.68
CA GLU A 75 -7.20 24.52 -12.95
C GLU A 75 -5.81 23.88 -12.98
N SER A 76 -4.78 24.60 -12.51
CA SER A 76 -3.43 24.07 -12.43
C SER A 76 -3.34 22.88 -11.46
N GLU A 77 -4.00 22.96 -10.30
CA GLU A 77 -4.02 21.85 -9.36
C GLU A 77 -4.65 20.58 -9.94
N LEU A 78 -5.74 20.71 -10.70
CA LEU A 78 -6.41 19.57 -11.36
C LEU A 78 -5.53 18.93 -12.44
N GLU A 79 -4.88 19.75 -13.27
CA GLU A 79 -3.95 19.25 -14.29
C GLU A 79 -2.74 18.56 -13.67
N ILE A 80 -2.17 19.13 -12.60
CA ILE A 80 -1.05 18.52 -11.90
C ILE A 80 -1.49 17.21 -11.21
N ALA A 81 -2.67 17.19 -10.58
CA ALA A 81 -3.23 15.98 -9.97
C ALA A 81 -3.38 14.85 -10.99
N ARG A 82 -3.89 15.16 -12.18
CA ARG A 82 -3.97 14.21 -13.29
C ARG A 82 -2.59 13.64 -13.65
N VAL A 83 -1.57 14.49 -13.79
CA VAL A 83 -0.20 14.03 -14.10
C VAL A 83 0.35 13.14 -12.99
N VAL A 84 0.17 13.52 -11.72
CA VAL A 84 0.66 12.75 -10.57
C VAL A 84 -0.03 11.38 -10.50
N VAL A 85 -1.36 11.35 -10.59
CA VAL A 85 -2.13 10.09 -10.48
C VAL A 85 -1.83 9.16 -11.65
N LEU A 86 -1.83 9.67 -12.89
CA LEU A 86 -1.52 8.86 -14.07
C LEU A 86 -0.07 8.36 -14.03
N GLY A 87 0.88 9.23 -13.72
CA GLY A 87 2.30 8.87 -13.59
C GLY A 87 2.56 7.88 -12.44
N LEU A 88 1.71 7.84 -11.41
CA LEU A 88 1.75 6.82 -10.37
C LEU A 88 1.11 5.51 -10.84
N SER A 89 0.03 5.57 -11.64
CA SER A 89 -0.68 4.39 -12.18
C SER A 89 0.11 3.59 -13.22
N GLU A 90 1.12 4.21 -13.83
CA GLU A 90 2.04 3.55 -14.78
C GLU A 90 3.19 2.81 -14.08
N ARG A 91 3.33 2.95 -12.76
CA ARG A 91 4.43 2.37 -11.99
C ARG A 91 4.12 0.96 -11.52
N HIS A 92 5.17 0.18 -11.30
CA HIS A 92 5.06 -1.16 -10.75
C HIS A 92 5.18 -1.13 -9.23
N PHE A 93 4.13 -1.57 -8.55
CA PHE A 93 4.13 -1.70 -7.10
C PHE A 93 4.54 -3.10 -6.69
N ILE A 94 5.42 -3.21 -5.71
CA ILE A 94 5.70 -4.50 -5.08
C ILE A 94 4.61 -4.73 -4.05
N ASN A 95 3.82 -5.79 -4.24
CA ASN A 95 2.92 -6.25 -3.20
C ASN A 95 3.76 -6.87 -2.08
N LEU A 96 4.15 -6.06 -1.10
CA LEU A 96 4.77 -6.54 0.13
C LEU A 96 3.67 -7.06 1.05
N GLU A 97 3.21 -8.27 0.76
CA GLU A 97 2.47 -9.04 1.75
C GLU A 97 3.47 -9.57 2.77
N ALA A 98 3.22 -9.29 4.06
CA ALA A 98 3.91 -9.97 5.14
C ALA A 98 3.44 -11.43 5.12
N ASP A 99 4.03 -12.22 4.24
CA ASP A 99 3.70 -13.61 4.14
C ASP A 99 4.21 -14.30 5.42
N SER A 100 3.27 -14.63 6.28
CA SER A 100 3.54 -15.44 7.48
C SER A 100 3.67 -16.93 7.12
N SER A 101 3.69 -17.29 5.82
CA SER A 101 3.77 -18.65 5.30
C SER A 101 4.98 -19.46 5.78
N GLY A 102 6.06 -18.81 6.22
CA GLY A 102 7.18 -19.54 6.83
C GLY A 102 6.75 -20.42 8.01
N TYR A 103 5.70 -19.99 8.72
CA TYR A 103 5.15 -20.66 9.91
C TYR A 103 3.68 -21.07 9.78
N LYS A 104 2.93 -20.47 8.85
CA LYS A 104 1.54 -20.86 8.54
C LYS A 104 1.53 -21.98 7.50
N GLU A 105 1.73 -23.21 7.96
CA GLU A 105 1.60 -24.40 7.11
C GLU A 105 0.16 -24.51 6.54
N LYS A 106 0.04 -25.04 5.31
CA LYS A 106 -1.27 -25.18 4.61
C LYS A 106 -2.28 -25.99 5.40
N SER A 107 -1.83 -26.93 6.23
CA SER A 107 -2.65 -27.74 7.14
C SER A 107 -1.93 -27.92 8.47
N VAL A 108 -2.69 -27.90 9.57
CA VAL A 108 -2.17 -28.22 10.90
C VAL A 108 -2.12 -29.73 11.04
N ASN A 109 -0.92 -30.28 11.25
CA ASN A 109 -0.71 -31.70 11.47
C ASN A 109 0.32 -31.94 12.59
N GLN A 110 0.60 -33.20 12.92
CA GLN A 110 1.54 -33.53 14.00
C GLN A 110 2.92 -32.88 13.82
N ARG A 111 3.40 -32.74 12.58
CA ARG A 111 4.68 -32.10 12.27
C ARG A 111 4.70 -30.62 12.64
N THR A 112 3.58 -29.92 12.48
CA THR A 112 3.43 -28.51 12.86
C THR A 112 3.61 -28.34 14.39
N TYR A 113 3.02 -29.23 15.19
CA TYR A 113 3.21 -29.25 16.64
C TYR A 113 4.62 -29.65 17.06
N THR A 114 5.25 -30.60 16.35
CA THR A 114 6.65 -30.98 16.59
C THR A 114 7.58 -29.78 16.39
N LYS A 115 7.43 -29.02 15.29
CA LYS A 115 8.22 -27.82 15.01
C LYS A 115 8.00 -26.72 16.06
N LEU A 116 6.75 -26.51 16.50
CA LEU A 116 6.46 -25.61 17.61
C LEU A 116 7.24 -26.01 18.87
N GLY A 117 7.22 -27.31 19.22
CA GLY A 117 7.96 -27.85 20.36
C GLY A 117 9.48 -27.67 20.22
N GLU A 118 10.03 -27.89 19.02
CA GLU A 118 11.45 -27.66 18.72
C GLU A 118 11.84 -26.20 18.91
N GLU A 119 11.04 -25.24 18.40
CA GLU A 119 11.32 -23.82 18.55
C GLU A 119 11.22 -23.35 20.02
N ILE A 120 10.28 -23.90 20.80
CA ILE A 120 10.19 -23.66 22.25
C ILE A 120 11.43 -24.19 22.95
N ASN A 121 11.84 -25.42 22.66
CA ASN A 121 13.01 -26.05 23.28
C ASN A 121 14.32 -25.34 22.93
N ASN A 122 14.40 -24.74 21.74
CA ASN A 122 15.53 -23.93 21.29
C ASN A 122 15.48 -22.48 21.81
N GLY A 123 14.45 -22.10 22.56
CA GLY A 123 14.28 -20.74 23.09
C GLY A 123 13.91 -19.69 22.03
N ASN A 124 13.47 -20.11 20.85
CA ASN A 124 13.09 -19.24 19.75
C ASN A 124 11.62 -18.82 19.86
N SER A 125 11.35 -17.93 20.81
CA SER A 125 9.99 -17.48 21.13
C SER A 125 9.27 -16.81 19.97
N HIS A 126 10.00 -16.17 19.05
CA HIS A 126 9.43 -15.51 17.86
C HIS A 126 8.83 -16.53 16.89
N ASN A 127 9.57 -17.58 16.55
CA ASN A 127 9.09 -18.64 15.66
C ASN A 127 8.00 -19.49 16.31
N ALA A 128 8.16 -19.79 17.60
CA ALA A 128 7.15 -20.50 18.38
C ALA A 128 5.81 -19.74 18.40
N PHE A 129 5.85 -18.41 18.56
CA PHE A 129 4.65 -17.58 18.49
C PHE A 129 3.92 -17.71 17.15
N TYR A 130 4.64 -17.67 16.02
CA TYR A 130 4.00 -17.78 14.71
C TYR A 130 3.45 -19.18 14.41
N TYR A 131 4.11 -20.24 14.87
CA TYR A 131 3.55 -21.59 14.78
C TYR A 131 2.26 -21.72 15.61
N ALA A 132 2.25 -21.19 16.84
CA ALA A 132 1.06 -21.20 17.68
C ALA A 132 -0.09 -20.38 17.09
N LEU A 133 0.20 -19.20 16.53
CA LEU A 133 -0.77 -18.36 15.86
C LEU A 133 -1.37 -19.05 14.62
N GLY A 134 -0.53 -19.67 13.79
CA GLY A 134 -0.99 -20.42 12.62
C GLY A 134 -1.89 -21.61 12.96
N ILE A 135 -1.61 -22.29 14.07
CA ILE A 135 -2.46 -23.37 14.59
C ILE A 135 -3.82 -22.82 15.04
N LEU A 136 -3.82 -21.74 15.82
CA LEU A 136 -5.02 -21.12 16.36
C LEU A 136 -5.97 -20.62 15.26
N GLU A 137 -5.45 -19.89 14.28
CA GLU A 137 -6.23 -19.38 13.15
C GLU A 137 -6.92 -20.51 12.36
N LYS A 138 -6.24 -21.64 12.16
CA LYS A 138 -6.78 -22.79 11.43
C LYS A 138 -7.79 -23.60 12.23
N GLN A 139 -7.65 -23.68 13.55
CA GLN A 139 -8.63 -24.35 14.42
C GLN A 139 -9.92 -23.53 14.55
N LEU A 140 -9.83 -22.20 14.56
CA LEU A 140 -10.99 -21.31 14.58
C LEU A 140 -11.81 -21.39 13.28
N LEU A 141 -11.17 -21.62 12.13
CA LEU A 141 -11.82 -21.78 10.82
C LEU A 141 -12.57 -23.12 10.62
N VAL A 142 -12.49 -24.06 11.56
CA VAL A 142 -13.21 -25.35 11.50
C VAL A 142 -14.53 -25.32 12.30
N VAL A 143 -14.83 -24.19 12.97
CA VAL A 143 -16.00 -24.04 13.86
C VAL A 143 -17.14 -23.22 13.21
N GLU A 144 -17.01 -22.83 11.95
CA GLU A 144 -18.10 -22.27 11.11
C GLU A 144 -18.52 -23.27 10.01
#